data_AF-A0A2N9LEL5-F1
#
_entry.id   AF-A0A2N9LEL5-F1
#
_cell.length_a   1.000
_cell.length_b   1.000
_cell.length_c   1.000
_cell.angle_alpha   90.00
_cell.angle_beta   90.00
_cell.angle_gamma   90.00
#
_symmetry.space_group_name_H-M   'P 1'
#
loop_
_entity.id
_entity.type
_entity.pdbx_description
1 polymer ?
#
loop_
_entity_poly.entity_id
_entity_poly.type
_entity_poly.pdbx_seq_one_letter_code
_entity_poly.pdbx_strand_id
1 'polypeptide(L)'
;MPQPSAGTALLLLIVLLTGCGADLPAGFINETAIHSDAQLMDLWHQAQQNISQGIYLNPIQHLLYGTPQDFLPGDARALNFKPRMISVRAVPDLTSAQLLVYGVDRPQPTGMVVCPQPSDERVATAFSTPSQHRTHVAASWEHKEPDWDTIVVWEFENHILYGLGYDISWR
;
A
#
# COMPACT_ATOMS: atom_id res chain seq x y z
N MET A 1 -74.72 -12.59 -18.69
CA MET A 1 -74.46 -12.66 -17.23
C MET A 1 -73.64 -13.92 -16.98
N PRO A 2 -72.58 -13.94 -16.14
CA PRO A 2 -71.94 -12.85 -15.39
C PRO A 2 -70.43 -12.64 -15.70
N GLN A 3 -69.89 -11.48 -15.34
CA GLN A 3 -68.50 -11.28 -14.88
C GLN A 3 -68.49 -11.43 -13.33
N PRO A 4 -67.36 -11.59 -12.60
CA PRO A 4 -65.99 -11.06 -12.85
C PRO A 4 -64.93 -12.19 -12.75
N SER A 5 -63.65 -12.05 -12.34
CA SER A 5 -62.85 -10.93 -11.79
C SER A 5 -61.33 -11.08 -12.00
N ALA A 6 -60.69 -9.94 -12.30
CA ALA A 6 -59.44 -9.41 -11.71
C ALA A 6 -58.16 -10.27 -11.64
N GLY A 7 -57.09 -9.75 -12.26
CA GLY A 7 -55.73 -10.28 -12.20
C GLY A 7 -54.72 -9.25 -12.72
N THR A 8 -54.58 -8.13 -11.99
CA THR A 8 -53.73 -6.99 -12.36
C THR A 8 -52.26 -7.38 -12.49
N ALA A 9 -51.65 -7.15 -13.65
CA ALA A 9 -50.21 -7.28 -13.87
C ALA A 9 -49.66 -5.99 -14.51
N LEU A 10 -49.48 -4.96 -13.67
CA LEU A 10 -48.83 -3.70 -14.01
C LEU A 10 -47.55 -3.57 -13.17
N LEU A 11 -46.48 -3.05 -13.78
CA LEU A 11 -45.20 -2.65 -13.15
C LEU A 11 -44.28 -3.77 -12.63
N LEU A 12 -43.23 -4.07 -13.41
CA LEU A 12 -41.84 -4.21 -12.96
C LEU A 12 -40.96 -3.61 -14.07
N LEU A 13 -40.74 -2.28 -14.08
CA LEU A 13 -39.72 -1.51 -13.36
C LEU A 13 -38.43 -1.36 -14.17
N ILE A 14 -38.02 -0.10 -14.37
CA ILE A 14 -36.89 0.35 -15.19
C ILE A 14 -35.64 0.49 -14.29
N VAL A 15 -34.45 0.57 -14.89
CA VAL A 15 -33.13 0.84 -14.25
C VAL A 15 -32.58 -0.42 -13.55
N LEU A 16 -31.38 -0.93 -13.85
CA LEU A 16 -30.07 -0.29 -13.63
C LEU A 16 -29.06 -0.51 -14.77
N LEU A 17 -28.95 0.50 -15.65
CA LEU A 17 -27.66 0.83 -16.27
C LEU A 17 -26.87 1.69 -15.29
N THR A 18 -26.29 1.07 -14.29
CA THR A 18 -25.24 1.69 -13.47
C THR A 18 -24.00 0.81 -13.54
N GLY A 19 -23.14 1.10 -14.52
CA GLY A 19 -21.72 0.77 -14.44
C GLY A 19 -21.09 1.62 -13.33
N CYS A 20 -21.47 1.32 -12.08
CA CYS A 20 -20.89 1.95 -10.91
C CYS A 20 -19.55 1.26 -10.69
N GLY A 21 -18.45 1.97 -11.03
CA GLY A 21 -17.14 1.57 -10.54
C GLY A 21 -17.22 1.58 -9.02
N ALA A 22 -17.30 0.39 -8.42
CA ALA A 22 -17.40 0.26 -6.97
C ALA A 22 -16.07 0.70 -6.37
N ASP A 23 -16.02 1.95 -5.90
CA ASP A 23 -14.89 2.46 -5.13
C ASP A 23 -14.68 1.51 -3.94
N LEU A 24 -13.47 0.94 -3.84
CA LEU A 24 -13.16 -0.05 -2.81
C LEU A 24 -13.41 0.56 -1.42
N PRO A 25 -13.97 -0.21 -0.47
CA PRO A 25 -14.24 0.30 0.87
C PRO A 25 -12.95 0.77 1.55
N ALA A 26 -13.10 1.73 2.47
CA ALA A 26 -11.97 2.25 3.22
C ALA A 26 -11.47 1.20 4.23
N GLY A 27 -10.20 0.83 4.17
CA GLY A 27 -9.59 -0.14 5.08
C GLY A 27 -8.45 -0.94 4.45
N PHE A 28 -8.13 -2.07 5.09
CA PHE A 28 -7.01 -2.95 4.73
C PHE A 28 -7.48 -4.39 4.51
N ILE A 29 -6.64 -5.17 3.83
CA ILE A 29 -6.67 -6.64 3.90
C ILE A 29 -5.43 -7.04 4.69
N ASN A 30 -5.60 -7.15 6.00
CA ASN A 30 -4.51 -7.41 6.92
C ASN A 30 -4.14 -8.90 6.91
N GLU A 31 -2.96 -9.19 6.35
CA GLU A 31 -2.34 -10.51 6.30
C GLU A 31 -1.05 -10.54 7.16
N THR A 32 -0.97 -9.67 8.17
CA THR A 32 0.08 -9.71 9.22
C THR A 32 -0.32 -10.68 10.33
N ALA A 33 0.66 -11.19 11.06
CA ALA A 33 0.45 -12.16 12.13
C ALA A 33 0.09 -11.51 13.48
N ILE A 34 0.55 -10.28 13.73
CA ILE A 34 0.44 -9.64 15.05
C ILE A 34 -0.14 -8.23 15.08
N HIS A 35 -0.23 -7.52 13.94
CA HIS A 35 -0.75 -6.15 13.91
C HIS A 35 -2.25 -6.13 13.60
N SER A 36 -2.96 -5.14 14.12
CA SER A 36 -4.40 -4.94 13.93
C SER A 36 -4.72 -3.88 12.88
N ASP A 37 -5.91 -3.95 12.28
CA ASP A 37 -6.40 -2.96 11.32
C ASP A 37 -6.45 -1.54 11.91
N ALA A 38 -6.62 -1.43 13.24
CA ALA A 38 -6.54 -0.16 13.95
C ALA A 38 -5.12 0.42 13.92
N GLN A 39 -4.11 -0.38 14.24
CA GLN A 39 -2.69 0.03 14.12
C GLN A 39 -2.35 0.41 12.67
N LEU A 40 -2.79 -0.37 11.68
CA LEU A 40 -2.59 -0.02 10.27
C LEU A 40 -3.28 1.30 9.89
N MET A 41 -4.44 1.62 10.48
CA MET A 41 -5.11 2.90 10.27
C MET A 41 -4.37 4.07 10.94
N ASP A 42 -3.80 3.87 12.13
CA ASP A 42 -2.98 4.89 12.81
C ASP A 42 -1.70 5.20 12.01
N LEU A 43 -1.01 4.16 11.50
CA LEU A 43 0.15 4.31 10.61
C LEU A 43 -0.23 4.98 9.28
N TRP A 44 -1.42 4.71 8.74
CA TRP A 44 -1.93 5.42 7.57
C TRP A 44 -2.17 6.90 7.86
N HIS A 45 -2.79 7.23 8.99
CA HIS A 45 -2.96 8.62 9.43
C HIS A 45 -1.62 9.34 9.62
N GLN A 46 -0.59 8.64 10.08
CA GLN A 46 0.77 9.18 10.12
C GLN A 46 1.34 9.45 8.72
N ALA A 47 1.21 8.51 7.77
CA ALA A 47 1.63 8.72 6.38
C ALA A 47 0.91 9.90 5.71
N GLN A 48 -0.40 10.05 5.96
CA GLN A 48 -1.17 11.23 5.52
C GLN A 48 -0.63 12.54 6.11
N GLN A 49 -0.28 12.55 7.40
CA GLN A 49 0.29 13.72 8.06
C GLN A 49 1.68 14.07 7.51
N ASN A 50 2.57 13.09 7.32
CA ASN A 50 3.89 13.28 6.73
C ASN A 50 3.80 13.96 5.36
N ILE A 51 3.04 13.37 4.43
CA ILE A 51 2.84 13.93 3.08
C ILE A 51 2.22 15.33 3.10
N SER A 52 1.33 15.61 4.06
CA SER A 52 0.72 16.95 4.19
C SER A 52 1.73 18.03 4.62
N GLN A 53 2.89 17.65 5.16
CA GLN A 53 3.94 18.54 5.63
C GLN A 53 5.10 18.66 4.63
N GLY A 54 5.47 17.56 3.96
CA GLY A 54 6.52 17.54 2.94
C GLY A 54 6.59 16.20 2.20
N ILE A 55 7.19 16.20 1.01
CA ILE A 55 7.31 15.01 0.17
C ILE A 55 8.77 14.87 -0.27
N TYR A 56 9.35 13.67 -0.15
CA TYR A 56 10.70 13.35 -0.63
C TYR A 56 10.60 12.31 -1.76
N LEU A 57 10.80 12.73 -3.01
CA LEU A 57 10.46 11.89 -4.18
C LEU A 57 11.57 10.94 -4.65
N ASN A 58 12.84 11.18 -4.29
CA ASN A 58 13.96 10.38 -4.82
C ASN A 58 14.95 9.79 -3.79
N PRO A 59 14.54 9.31 -2.60
CA PRO A 59 15.46 8.75 -1.61
C PRO A 59 16.33 7.62 -2.12
N ILE A 60 15.78 6.69 -2.89
CA ILE A 60 16.55 5.56 -3.43
C ILE A 60 17.55 6.07 -4.47
N GLN A 61 17.15 7.02 -5.32
CA GLN A 61 18.05 7.62 -6.31
C GLN A 61 19.19 8.41 -5.65
N HIS A 62 18.88 9.19 -4.61
CA HIS A 62 19.86 9.92 -3.81
C HIS A 62 20.86 8.96 -3.13
N LEU A 63 20.35 7.89 -2.53
CA LEU A 63 21.17 6.90 -1.82
C LEU A 63 22.09 6.11 -2.76
N LEU A 64 21.57 5.66 -3.92
CA LEU A 64 22.32 4.81 -4.85
C LEU A 64 23.25 5.60 -5.79
N TYR A 65 22.87 6.82 -6.20
CA TYR A 65 23.57 7.58 -7.25
C TYR A 65 24.03 8.98 -6.81
N GLY A 66 23.73 9.41 -5.59
CA GLY A 66 24.15 10.72 -5.07
C GLY A 66 23.45 11.91 -5.75
N THR A 67 22.29 11.71 -6.37
CA THR A 67 21.49 12.80 -6.96
C THR A 67 21.07 13.81 -5.89
N PRO A 68 20.84 15.09 -6.22
CA PRO A 68 20.24 16.04 -5.28
C PRO A 68 18.91 15.52 -4.73
N GLN A 69 18.62 15.83 -3.46
CA GLN A 69 17.37 15.44 -2.82
C GLN A 69 16.20 16.24 -3.42
N ASP A 70 15.20 15.54 -3.92
CA ASP A 70 13.98 16.11 -4.49
C ASP A 70 12.90 16.23 -3.41
N PHE A 71 12.86 17.38 -2.75
CA PHE A 71 11.84 17.73 -1.77
C PHE A 71 10.78 18.65 -2.39
N LEU A 72 9.52 18.24 -2.33
CA LEU A 72 8.37 19.07 -2.66
C LEU A 72 7.66 19.55 -1.38
N PRO A 73 6.94 20.70 -1.45
CA PRO A 73 6.00 21.10 -0.41
C PRO A 73 4.95 20.00 -0.15
N GLY A 74 4.44 19.94 1.08
CA GLY A 74 3.41 18.97 1.45
C GLY A 74 2.09 19.15 0.70
N ASP A 75 1.37 18.04 0.49
CA ASP A 75 0.08 18.01 -0.21
C ASP A 75 -1.08 17.71 0.75
N ALA A 76 -1.88 18.75 1.04
CA ALA A 76 -3.06 18.65 1.91
C ALA A 76 -4.15 17.68 1.38
N ARG A 77 -4.12 17.27 0.11
CA ARG A 77 -5.02 16.23 -0.43
C ARG A 77 -4.80 14.88 0.28
N ALA A 78 -3.59 14.61 0.76
CA ALA A 78 -3.24 13.37 1.47
C ALA A 78 -4.12 13.13 2.71
N LEU A 79 -4.45 14.19 3.47
CA LEU A 79 -5.26 14.13 4.69
C LEU A 79 -6.67 13.53 4.48
N ASN A 80 -7.18 13.55 3.24
CA ASN A 80 -8.48 12.99 2.88
C ASN A 80 -8.37 11.72 2.01
N PHE A 81 -7.16 11.28 1.69
CA PHE A 81 -6.92 10.10 0.86
C PHE A 81 -7.17 8.81 1.67
N LYS A 82 -8.10 7.97 1.21
CA LYS A 82 -8.55 6.77 1.93
C LYS A 82 -7.75 5.53 1.53
N PRO A 83 -7.44 4.61 2.47
CA PRO A 83 -6.83 3.33 2.12
C PRO A 83 -7.90 2.46 1.44
N ARG A 84 -7.66 2.03 0.21
CA ARG A 84 -8.67 1.38 -0.66
C ARG A 84 -8.52 -0.15 -0.64
N MET A 85 -8.84 -0.78 0.50
CA MET A 85 -8.60 -2.21 0.76
C MET A 85 -7.15 -2.64 0.48
N ILE A 86 -6.19 -1.86 1.00
CA ILE A 86 -4.76 -2.16 0.80
C ILE A 86 -4.40 -3.43 1.54
N SER A 87 -3.89 -4.43 0.82
CA SER A 87 -3.36 -5.65 1.42
C SER A 87 -1.99 -5.38 2.04
N VAL A 88 -1.85 -5.67 3.33
CA VAL A 88 -0.58 -5.53 4.08
C VAL A 88 -0.19 -6.93 4.53
N ARG A 89 0.94 -7.43 4.01
CA ARG A 89 1.31 -8.83 4.15
C ARG A 89 2.74 -9.01 4.66
N ALA A 90 2.88 -9.77 5.74
CA ALA A 90 4.16 -10.37 6.11
C ALA A 90 4.51 -11.52 5.15
N VAL A 91 5.69 -11.47 4.54
CA VAL A 91 6.21 -12.53 3.66
C VAL A 91 7.53 -13.09 4.20
N PRO A 92 7.86 -14.36 3.93
CA PRO A 92 9.07 -14.97 4.47
C PRO A 92 10.34 -14.21 4.06
N ASP A 93 11.20 -13.95 5.05
CA ASP A 93 12.55 -13.46 4.85
C ASP A 93 13.34 -14.32 3.85
N LEU A 94 14.19 -13.69 3.06
CA LEU A 94 15.25 -14.38 2.33
C LEU A 94 16.18 -15.08 3.32
N THR A 95 16.57 -16.31 3.01
CA THR A 95 17.70 -16.95 3.69
C THR A 95 19.00 -16.24 3.33
N SER A 96 20.00 -16.28 4.22
CA SER A 96 21.35 -15.75 3.92
C SER A 96 21.92 -16.31 2.62
N ALA A 97 21.66 -17.59 2.30
CA ALA A 97 22.10 -18.21 1.06
C ALA A 97 21.45 -17.59 -0.20
N GLN A 98 20.17 -17.20 -0.13
CA GLN A 98 19.51 -16.46 -1.21
C GLN A 98 20.02 -15.02 -1.28
N LEU A 99 20.24 -14.39 -0.13
CA LEU A 99 20.70 -12.99 -0.06
C LEU A 99 22.12 -12.81 -0.63
N LEU A 100 22.99 -13.81 -0.45
CA LEU A 100 24.32 -13.86 -1.07
C LEU A 100 24.29 -13.88 -2.61
N VAL A 101 23.21 -14.36 -3.25
CA VAL A 101 23.03 -14.28 -4.71
C VAL A 101 22.90 -12.83 -5.19
N TYR A 102 22.44 -11.94 -4.29
CA TYR A 102 22.38 -10.49 -4.51
C TYR A 102 23.65 -9.76 -4.06
N GLY A 103 24.70 -10.48 -3.64
CA GLY A 103 25.96 -9.90 -3.16
C GLY A 103 25.90 -9.34 -1.74
N VAL A 104 24.85 -9.68 -0.97
CA VAL A 104 24.62 -9.16 0.38
C VAL A 104 24.78 -10.28 1.40
N ASP A 105 25.71 -10.10 2.35
CA ASP A 105 25.93 -11.05 3.45
C ASP A 105 25.26 -10.53 4.74
N ARG A 106 24.32 -11.31 5.29
CA ARG A 106 23.63 -11.02 6.56
C ARG A 106 23.26 -12.33 7.28
N PRO A 107 23.26 -12.36 8.63
CA PRO A 107 22.74 -13.48 9.40
C PRO A 107 21.22 -13.67 9.20
N GLN A 108 20.70 -14.84 9.59
CA GLN A 108 19.25 -15.09 9.63
C GLN A 108 18.65 -14.66 10.99
N PRO A 109 17.39 -14.18 11.02
CA PRO A 109 16.58 -13.78 9.87
C PRO A 109 17.14 -12.51 9.22
N THR A 110 17.09 -12.42 7.89
CA THR A 110 17.82 -11.36 7.16
C THR A 110 17.12 -10.00 7.20
N GLY A 111 15.80 -9.98 7.44
CA GLY A 111 14.97 -8.79 7.32
C GLY A 111 14.77 -8.31 5.89
N MET A 112 14.97 -9.17 4.88
CA MET A 112 14.93 -8.77 3.47
C MET A 112 13.98 -9.64 2.64
N VAL A 113 13.27 -9.03 1.69
CA VAL A 113 12.40 -9.65 0.69
C VAL A 113 12.87 -9.27 -0.71
N VAL A 114 12.44 -9.99 -1.76
CA VAL A 114 12.77 -9.64 -3.16
C VAL A 114 11.82 -8.58 -3.67
N CYS A 115 12.36 -7.48 -4.18
CA CYS A 115 11.58 -6.45 -4.85
C CYS A 115 11.22 -6.87 -6.29
N PRO A 116 10.00 -6.59 -6.77
CA PRO A 116 9.60 -6.94 -8.13
C PRO A 116 10.35 -6.09 -9.14
N GLN A 117 10.95 -6.74 -10.14
CA GLN A 117 11.54 -6.05 -11.29
C GLN A 117 10.49 -5.19 -12.01
N PRO A 118 10.84 -3.98 -12.48
CA PRO A 118 12.20 -3.51 -12.79
C PRO A 118 12.87 -2.63 -11.71
N SER A 119 12.59 -2.80 -10.41
CA SER A 119 13.26 -2.02 -9.36
C SER A 119 14.79 -2.14 -9.39
N ASP A 120 15.49 -1.00 -9.25
CA ASP A 120 16.95 -0.95 -9.11
C ASP A 120 17.43 -1.60 -7.80
N GLU A 121 16.67 -1.37 -6.71
CA GLU A 121 16.83 -2.16 -5.49
C GLU A 121 16.27 -3.58 -5.72
N ARG A 122 17.12 -4.60 -5.52
CA ARG A 122 16.76 -6.01 -5.76
C ARG A 122 16.13 -6.67 -4.54
N VAL A 123 16.44 -6.16 -3.35
CA VAL A 123 15.98 -6.68 -2.06
C VAL A 123 15.80 -5.52 -1.08
N ALA A 124 14.68 -5.48 -0.36
CA ALA A 124 14.36 -4.42 0.61
C ALA A 124 13.73 -5.01 1.88
N THR A 125 13.48 -4.18 2.90
CA THR A 125 12.77 -4.60 4.13
C THR A 125 11.27 -4.74 3.91
N ALA A 126 10.72 -3.85 3.07
CA ALA A 126 9.38 -3.89 2.53
C ALA A 126 9.38 -3.40 1.08
N PHE A 127 8.25 -3.57 0.39
CA PHE A 127 7.93 -2.82 -0.82
C PHE A 127 6.41 -2.74 -1.00
N SER A 128 5.95 -1.69 -1.67
CA SER A 128 4.56 -1.54 -2.12
C SER A 128 4.43 -1.72 -3.62
N THR A 129 3.24 -2.13 -4.05
CA THR A 129 2.80 -2.06 -5.45
C THR A 129 1.47 -1.31 -5.48
N PRO A 130 1.48 0.04 -5.47
CA PRO A 130 0.26 0.83 -5.32
C PRO A 130 -0.82 0.57 -6.37
N SER A 131 -0.43 0.31 -7.62
CA SER A 131 -1.34 -0.09 -8.70
C SER A 131 -2.12 -1.39 -8.40
N GLN A 132 -1.62 -2.24 -7.51
CA GLN A 132 -2.25 -3.50 -7.06
C GLN A 132 -2.83 -3.41 -5.65
N HIS A 133 -2.73 -2.26 -4.97
CA HIS A 133 -3.13 -2.07 -3.57
C HIS A 133 -2.48 -3.09 -2.61
N ARG A 134 -1.15 -3.30 -2.73
CA ARG A 134 -0.40 -4.22 -1.85
C ARG A 134 0.84 -3.58 -1.24
N THR A 135 1.15 -4.00 -0.02
CA THR A 135 2.41 -3.80 0.69
C THR A 135 2.90 -5.15 1.22
N HIS A 136 4.16 -5.46 0.97
CA HIS A 136 4.84 -6.66 1.43
C HIS A 136 5.96 -6.26 2.40
N VAL A 137 6.09 -6.94 3.54
CA VAL A 137 7.15 -6.69 4.53
C VAL A 137 7.79 -8.02 4.92
N ALA A 138 9.10 -8.05 5.19
CA ALA A 138 9.75 -9.27 5.70
C ALA A 138 9.18 -9.63 7.09
N ALA A 139 8.76 -10.88 7.27
CA ALA A 139 8.11 -11.36 8.50
C ALA A 139 8.94 -11.11 9.78
N SER A 140 10.27 -11.12 9.71
CA SER A 140 11.11 -10.79 10.88
C SER A 140 11.06 -9.33 11.33
N TRP A 141 10.42 -8.42 10.58
CA TRP A 141 10.18 -7.04 11.01
C TRP A 141 8.94 -6.87 11.87
N GLU A 142 7.94 -7.75 11.79
CA GLU A 142 6.70 -7.62 12.57
C GLU A 142 6.99 -7.44 14.08
N HIS A 143 8.02 -8.13 14.57
CA HIS A 143 8.41 -8.11 15.99
C HIS A 143 9.45 -7.01 16.34
N LYS A 144 9.69 -6.04 15.45
CA LYS A 144 10.71 -4.99 15.59
C LYS A 144 10.10 -3.59 15.61
N GLU A 145 9.22 -3.33 16.57
CA GLU A 145 8.78 -1.97 16.88
C GLU A 145 9.97 -1.18 17.51
N PRO A 146 10.20 0.10 17.16
CA PRO A 146 9.40 0.97 16.29
C PRO A 146 9.81 0.96 14.79
N ASP A 147 10.78 0.13 14.40
CA ASP A 147 11.27 0.09 13.01
C ASP A 147 10.18 -0.36 12.03
N TRP A 148 9.32 -1.30 12.44
CA TRP A 148 8.13 -1.72 11.70
C TRP A 148 7.24 -0.53 11.27
N ASP A 149 6.88 0.32 12.23
CA ASP A 149 6.01 1.48 12.01
C ASP A 149 6.60 2.40 10.94
N THR A 150 7.90 2.67 11.04
CA THR A 150 8.64 3.52 10.09
C THR A 150 8.61 2.95 8.67
N ILE A 151 8.81 1.63 8.54
CA ILE A 151 8.77 0.93 7.25
C ILE A 151 7.35 0.95 6.66
N VAL A 152 6.33 0.63 7.45
CA VAL A 152 4.94 0.58 6.95
C VAL A 152 4.38 1.96 6.61
N VAL A 153 4.72 3.00 7.39
CA VAL A 153 4.40 4.39 7.07
C VAL A 153 4.99 4.78 5.71
N TRP A 154 6.25 4.43 5.43
CA TRP A 154 6.89 4.71 4.14
C TRP A 154 6.14 4.07 2.95
N GLU A 155 5.71 2.82 3.11
CA GLU A 155 4.93 2.13 2.06
C GLU A 155 3.51 2.70 1.91
N PHE A 156 2.88 3.15 2.99
CA PHE A 156 1.61 3.87 2.91
C PHE A 156 1.74 5.24 2.26
N GLU A 157 2.85 5.94 2.47
CA GLU A 157 3.14 7.17 1.71
C GLU A 157 3.21 6.87 0.21
N ASN A 158 3.84 5.78 -0.20
CA ASN A 158 3.92 5.37 -1.60
C ASN A 158 2.52 5.10 -2.21
N HIS A 159 1.60 4.48 -1.47
CA HIS A 159 0.19 4.33 -1.90
C HIS A 159 -0.54 5.66 -2.07
N ILE A 160 -0.36 6.60 -1.12
CA ILE A 160 -1.00 7.92 -1.15
C ILE A 160 -0.46 8.74 -2.31
N LEU A 161 0.87 8.83 -2.47
CA LEU A 161 1.53 9.61 -3.53
C LEU A 161 1.16 9.09 -4.93
N TYR A 162 1.20 7.78 -5.14
CA TYR A 162 0.73 7.18 -6.39
C TYR A 162 -0.74 7.55 -6.69
N GLY A 163 -1.61 7.43 -5.67
CA GLY A 163 -3.03 7.78 -5.79
C GLY A 163 -3.31 9.27 -6.01
N LEU A 164 -2.40 10.16 -5.60
CA LEU A 164 -2.45 11.60 -5.85
C LEU A 164 -1.83 12.03 -7.20
N GLY A 165 -1.24 11.09 -7.94
CA GLY A 165 -0.68 11.28 -9.27
C GLY A 165 0.81 11.63 -9.32
N TYR A 166 1.57 11.37 -8.25
CA TYR A 166 3.03 11.56 -8.24
C TYR A 166 3.75 10.39 -8.93
N ASP A 167 4.89 10.68 -9.57
CA ASP A 167 5.86 9.65 -9.93
C ASP A 167 6.61 9.21 -8.67
N ILE A 168 6.61 7.91 -8.40
CA ILE A 168 7.22 7.28 -7.23
C ILE A 168 8.31 6.27 -7.63
N SER A 169 8.82 6.33 -8.86
CA SER A 169 9.83 5.38 -9.39
C SER A 169 11.15 5.33 -8.61
N TRP A 170 11.40 6.29 -7.72
CA TRP A 170 12.63 6.46 -6.93
C TRP A 170 12.40 6.49 -5.40
N ARG A 171 11.23 6.03 -4.94
CA ARG A 171 10.84 5.95 -3.52
C ARG A 171 10.86 4.55 -2.94
#